data_AF-A0A9W6C2Z3-F1
#
_entry.id   AF-A0A9W6C2Z3-F1
#
_cell.length_a   1.000
_cell.length_b   1.000
_cell.length_c   1.000
_cell.angle_alpha   90.00
_cell.angle_beta   90.00
_cell.angle_gamma   90.00
#
_symmetry.space_group_name_H-M   'P 1'
#
loop_
_entity.id
_entity.type
_entity.pdbx_description
1 polymer ?
#
loop_
_entity_poly.entity_id
_entity_poly.type
_entity_poly.pdbx_seq_one_letter_code
_entity_poly.pdbx_strand_id
1 'polypeptide(L)'
;MPNLLLIGATNNGKSMIIEKFRRLHAPVSEADRERIPVLVVQMPSEPTVIRFYTGLLAALGAPLRPRQRLAELEQRTLGLLRAVGVRMLVIDELHNVLAGRADARREFLNLIRFLGNELRIPLVGVGTREAYLAIRSDDQLENRFEPFTLPRWEPDGLGCSLLASFAASFPLRRPSPIATPQMARYLLTRCEGTIGELAHLLTDAAGEALSSWLDRVAGAYGMDAQQLLGHNLGAVSLQLDAHSLDTLDVDPPPGVLTALTERTGVPRAQLHRMTVAGQVPWLLDPMEAEPAPGVGFETYVGQHSVLLAPGQIPHRRVPGWRAWLPTQQKSAPMHRACPVCIDNTAPEARQLTLVSQLPVGLSCPDHGCRLEDMMGIRGAFLSWTHPDTGPTTVPGPVAAMDRRTEEAMRTGIVSLPGRQVHAGVWFRLLRTLIEELSTPISALGCSAQRALREIWQHTGRPLRGGMTRWRPYEALPWPHQQSFLEAAATAMHLINTGQVPAAGTLGALLRSEPHRPVIGGTPPAEGTSAPETTAAGNAPEQGATLMEEPAGYWRQARDSMYQVIAAAQDDPAVASQLLAFLTAWNRTPEHRKRVRQDMITLGVPEHHLPPGP
;
A
#
# COMPACT_ATOMS: atom_id res chain seq x y z
N MET A 1 -6.68 21.76 -28.66
CA MET A 1 -6.66 20.36 -28.18
C MET A 1 -7.36 20.34 -26.83
N PRO A 2 -8.21 19.36 -26.53
CA PRO A 2 -8.77 19.21 -25.20
C PRO A 2 -7.66 18.86 -24.20
N ASN A 3 -7.79 19.38 -22.99
CA ASN A 3 -7.14 18.83 -21.80
C ASN A 3 -8.06 17.76 -21.21
N LEU A 4 -7.50 16.83 -20.45
CA LEU A 4 -8.25 15.75 -19.80
C LEU A 4 -8.25 15.94 -18.29
N LEU A 5 -9.37 15.65 -17.62
CA LEU A 5 -9.44 15.55 -16.17
C LEU A 5 -9.89 14.15 -15.74
N LEU A 6 -8.93 13.32 -15.32
CA LEU A 6 -9.17 11.95 -14.87
C LEU A 6 -9.63 11.95 -13.40
N ILE A 7 -10.92 11.73 -13.22
CA ILE A 7 -11.61 11.77 -11.92
C ILE A 7 -11.83 10.33 -11.44
N GLY A 8 -11.63 10.07 -10.16
CA GLY A 8 -12.04 8.79 -9.58
C GLY A 8 -11.79 8.71 -8.08
N ALA A 9 -12.39 7.72 -7.44
CA ALA A 9 -12.14 7.41 -6.03
C ALA A 9 -10.65 7.20 -5.74
N THR A 10 -10.26 7.32 -4.47
CA THR A 10 -8.99 6.77 -3.96
C THR A 10 -8.93 5.27 -4.25
N ASN A 11 -7.71 4.73 -4.33
CA ASN A 11 -7.43 3.31 -4.64
C ASN A 11 -7.97 2.75 -5.98
N ASN A 12 -8.72 3.53 -6.78
CA ASN A 12 -9.28 3.08 -8.07
C ASN A 12 -8.31 3.23 -9.26
N GLY A 13 -7.04 2.85 -9.09
CA GLY A 13 -6.07 2.68 -10.19
C GLY A 13 -5.55 3.92 -10.92
N LYS A 14 -5.96 5.15 -10.56
CA LYS A 14 -5.58 6.41 -11.25
C LYS A 14 -4.09 6.50 -11.62
N SER A 15 -3.20 6.50 -10.64
CA SER A 15 -1.75 6.63 -10.86
C SER A 15 -1.13 5.41 -11.56
N MET A 16 -1.78 4.23 -11.51
CA MET A 16 -1.37 3.07 -12.30
C MET A 16 -1.69 3.24 -13.80
N ILE A 17 -2.78 3.93 -14.15
CA ILE A 17 -3.09 4.33 -15.53
C ILE A 17 -2.04 5.33 -16.02
N ILE A 18 -1.72 6.35 -15.21
CA ILE A 18 -0.66 7.34 -15.52
C ILE A 18 0.69 6.63 -15.74
N GLU A 19 1.14 5.80 -14.80
CA GLU A 19 2.46 5.15 -14.86
C GLU A 19 2.52 4.06 -15.94
N LYS A 20 1.39 3.45 -16.34
CA LYS A 20 1.33 2.61 -17.55
C LYS A 20 1.47 3.46 -18.81
N PHE A 21 0.75 4.58 -18.90
CA PHE A 21 0.81 5.49 -20.05
C PHE A 21 2.20 6.12 -20.21
N ARG A 22 2.83 6.53 -19.12
CA ARG A 22 4.22 7.02 -19.07
C ARG A 22 5.21 5.97 -19.55
N ARG A 23 5.10 4.71 -19.12
CA ARG A 23 5.99 3.62 -19.57
C ARG A 23 5.81 3.25 -21.06
N LEU A 24 4.62 3.42 -21.62
CA LEU A 24 4.38 3.31 -23.08
C LEU A 24 5.01 4.47 -23.87
N HIS A 25 5.35 5.57 -23.21
CA HIS A 25 5.96 6.77 -23.77
C HIS A 25 7.23 7.15 -22.98
N ALA A 26 8.08 6.15 -22.71
CA ALA A 26 9.27 6.32 -21.88
C ALA A 26 10.25 7.36 -22.47
N PRO A 27 11.11 7.98 -21.63
CA PRO A 27 12.20 8.82 -22.09
C PRO A 27 13.12 8.11 -23.10
N VAL A 28 13.66 8.88 -24.04
CA VAL A 28 14.64 8.42 -25.04
C VAL A 28 15.86 9.32 -24.98
N SER A 29 17.04 8.75 -24.72
CA SER A 29 18.31 9.47 -24.80
C SER A 29 18.69 9.68 -26.27
N GLU A 30 18.73 10.94 -26.71
CA GLU A 30 19.31 11.37 -27.98
C GLU A 30 20.78 11.82 -27.72
N ALA A 31 21.58 12.06 -28.75
CA ALA A 31 23.04 12.25 -28.59
C ALA A 31 23.44 13.54 -27.85
N ASP A 32 22.56 14.55 -27.85
CA ASP A 32 22.75 15.89 -27.29
C ASP A 32 21.81 16.20 -26.09
N ARG A 33 20.79 15.36 -25.86
CA ARG A 33 19.70 15.62 -24.90
C ARG A 33 18.94 14.34 -24.53
N GLU A 34 18.25 14.36 -23.41
CA GLU A 34 17.14 13.43 -23.16
C GLU A 34 15.85 13.99 -23.78
N ARG A 35 14.99 13.11 -24.30
CA ARG A 35 13.66 13.44 -24.82
C ARG A 35 12.59 12.74 -24.00
N ILE A 36 11.79 13.51 -23.27
CA ILE A 36 10.73 13.01 -22.37
C ILE A 36 9.38 13.40 -22.98
N PRO A 37 8.67 12.54 -23.74
CA PRO A 37 7.45 12.93 -24.44
C PRO A 37 6.25 13.13 -23.50
N VAL A 38 6.23 12.49 -22.33
CA VAL A 38 5.19 12.63 -21.30
C VAL A 38 5.86 12.95 -19.97
N LEU A 39 5.63 14.15 -19.45
CA LEU A 39 6.08 14.54 -18.11
C LEU A 39 4.95 14.32 -17.10
N VAL A 40 5.27 13.75 -15.95
CA VAL A 40 4.34 13.56 -14.83
C VAL A 40 4.87 14.34 -13.63
N VAL A 41 4.02 15.15 -13.00
CA VAL A 41 4.32 15.86 -11.76
C VAL A 41 3.18 15.62 -10.76
N GLN A 42 3.51 15.43 -9.48
CA GLN A 42 2.51 15.34 -8.42
C GLN A 42 2.23 16.74 -7.86
N MET A 43 0.96 17.07 -7.65
CA MET A 43 0.51 18.36 -7.16
C MET A 43 0.96 18.57 -5.70
N PRO A 44 1.74 19.63 -5.38
CA PRO A 44 2.19 19.89 -4.01
C PRO A 44 1.02 20.13 -3.04
N SER A 45 1.13 19.60 -1.82
CA SER A 45 0.12 19.77 -0.75
C SER A 45 -0.08 21.23 -0.33
N GLU A 46 0.91 22.09 -0.56
CA GLU A 46 0.76 23.55 -0.56
C GLU A 46 0.81 24.05 -2.02
N PRO A 47 -0.34 24.44 -2.63
CA PRO A 47 -0.40 24.78 -4.04
C PRO A 47 0.17 26.18 -4.32
N THR A 48 1.49 26.30 -4.39
CA THR A 48 2.18 27.54 -4.80
C THR A 48 2.92 27.36 -6.12
N VAL A 49 2.89 28.40 -6.96
CA VAL A 49 3.51 28.39 -8.31
C VAL A 49 5.00 28.04 -8.25
N ILE A 50 5.72 28.54 -7.24
CA ILE A 50 7.16 28.26 -7.03
C ILE A 50 7.40 26.78 -6.69
N ARG A 51 6.59 26.18 -5.78
CA ARG A 51 6.69 24.73 -5.48
C ARG A 51 6.38 23.89 -6.73
N PHE A 52 5.41 24.29 -7.54
CA PHE A 52 5.04 23.57 -8.75
C PHE A 52 6.11 23.63 -9.86
N TYR A 53 6.65 24.81 -10.18
CA TYR A 53 7.79 24.90 -11.13
C TYR A 53 9.03 24.16 -10.62
N THR A 54 9.26 24.15 -9.30
CA THR A 54 10.33 23.35 -8.68
C THR A 54 10.07 21.84 -8.86
N GLY A 55 8.83 21.39 -8.71
CA GLY A 55 8.41 20.01 -9.00
C GLY A 55 8.58 19.62 -10.48
N LEU A 56 8.23 20.51 -11.41
CA LEU A 56 8.48 20.31 -12.85
C LEU A 56 9.97 20.19 -13.16
N LEU A 57 10.81 21.07 -12.62
CA LEU A 57 12.27 21.01 -12.81
C LEU A 57 12.86 19.73 -12.21
N ALA A 58 12.38 19.27 -11.05
CA ALA A 58 12.79 18.00 -10.45
C ALA A 58 12.36 16.79 -11.30
N ALA A 59 11.13 16.80 -11.83
CA ALA A 59 10.64 15.75 -12.74
C ALA A 59 11.39 15.72 -14.10
N LEU A 60 11.99 16.84 -14.51
CA LEU A 60 12.89 16.97 -15.66
C LEU A 60 14.37 16.67 -15.32
N GLY A 61 14.69 16.23 -14.10
CA GLY A 61 16.06 15.97 -13.65
C GLY A 61 16.96 17.22 -13.57
N ALA A 62 16.39 18.43 -13.66
CA ALA A 62 17.14 19.66 -13.79
C ALA A 62 17.71 20.16 -12.44
N PRO A 63 18.98 20.58 -12.36
CA PRO A 63 19.60 20.96 -11.09
C PRO A 63 18.94 22.21 -10.49
N LEU A 64 18.34 22.05 -9.32
CA LEU A 64 17.65 23.12 -8.58
C LEU A 64 18.67 24.09 -7.97
N ARG A 65 18.34 25.39 -7.93
CA ARG A 65 19.16 26.43 -7.27
C ARG A 65 18.36 27.07 -6.13
N PRO A 66 18.99 27.41 -4.99
CA PRO A 66 18.29 28.12 -3.91
C PRO A 66 17.96 29.56 -4.32
N ARG A 67 16.83 30.09 -3.82
CA ARG A 67 16.38 31.49 -3.95
C ARG A 67 16.24 32.03 -5.40
N GLN A 68 15.85 31.19 -6.36
CA GLN A 68 15.49 31.67 -7.71
C GLN A 68 14.24 32.55 -7.70
N ARG A 69 14.18 33.53 -8.62
CA ARG A 69 12.95 34.34 -8.83
C ARG A 69 11.93 33.56 -9.67
N LEU A 70 10.65 33.85 -9.50
CA LEU A 70 9.57 33.16 -10.23
C LEU A 70 9.75 33.22 -11.75
N ALA A 71 10.05 34.39 -12.32
CA ALA A 71 10.28 34.55 -13.76
C ALA A 71 11.47 33.71 -14.29
N GLU A 72 12.52 33.52 -13.48
CA GLU A 72 13.66 32.67 -13.85
C GLU A 72 13.28 31.18 -13.84
N LEU A 73 12.47 30.75 -12.87
CA LEU A 73 11.95 29.39 -12.79
C LEU A 73 11.00 29.10 -13.96
N GLU A 74 10.11 30.03 -14.27
CA GLU A 74 9.18 29.94 -15.40
C GLU A 74 9.92 29.84 -16.74
N GLN A 75 10.77 30.82 -17.08
CA GLN A 75 11.53 30.82 -18.33
C GLN A 75 12.38 29.56 -18.48
N ARG A 76 13.06 29.13 -17.41
CA ARG A 76 13.88 27.92 -17.40
C ARG A 76 13.04 26.65 -17.58
N THR A 77 11.88 26.56 -16.93
CA THR A 77 11.00 25.39 -17.05
C THR A 77 10.37 25.31 -18.43
N LEU A 78 9.80 26.41 -18.94
CA LEU A 78 9.25 26.48 -20.31
C LEU A 78 10.32 26.16 -21.38
N GLY A 79 11.55 26.68 -21.19
CA GLY A 79 12.70 26.36 -22.05
C GLY A 79 13.05 24.88 -22.04
N LEU A 80 13.15 24.26 -20.86
CA LEU A 80 13.47 22.83 -20.74
C LEU A 80 12.34 21.92 -21.24
N LEU A 81 11.07 22.23 -20.94
CA LEU A 81 9.91 21.49 -21.47
C LEU A 81 9.93 21.44 -23.01
N ARG A 82 10.29 22.57 -23.65
CA ARG A 82 10.42 22.69 -25.11
C ARG A 82 11.66 21.95 -25.63
N ALA A 83 12.83 22.11 -24.99
CA ALA A 83 14.09 21.48 -25.41
C ALA A 83 14.10 19.95 -25.26
N VAL A 84 13.51 19.43 -24.18
CA VAL A 84 13.33 18.00 -23.87
C VAL A 84 12.13 17.39 -24.66
N GLY A 85 11.43 18.21 -25.45
CA GLY A 85 10.41 17.74 -26.40
C GLY A 85 9.16 17.17 -25.74
N VAL A 86 8.73 17.71 -24.59
CA VAL A 86 7.53 17.29 -23.87
C VAL A 86 6.29 17.55 -24.72
N ARG A 87 5.43 16.53 -24.86
CA ARG A 87 4.20 16.56 -25.69
C ARG A 87 2.92 16.37 -24.88
N MET A 88 3.03 16.07 -23.59
CA MET A 88 1.92 16.02 -22.64
C MET A 88 2.44 16.28 -21.22
N LEU A 89 1.69 17.04 -20.43
CA LEU A 89 1.97 17.24 -19.00
C LEU A 89 0.83 16.67 -18.15
N VAL A 90 1.15 15.69 -17.31
CA VAL A 90 0.23 15.09 -16.35
C VAL A 90 0.46 15.69 -14.96
N ILE A 91 -0.61 16.15 -14.31
CA ILE A 91 -0.61 16.68 -12.94
C ILE A 91 -1.46 15.72 -12.08
N ASP A 92 -0.80 14.81 -11.36
CA ASP A 92 -1.48 13.90 -10.44
C ASP A 92 -1.78 14.58 -9.10
N GLU A 93 -2.77 14.07 -8.36
CA GLU A 93 -3.26 14.62 -7.09
C GLU A 93 -3.74 16.09 -7.17
N LEU A 94 -4.24 16.51 -8.34
CA LEU A 94 -4.66 17.90 -8.63
C LEU A 94 -5.67 18.48 -7.63
N HIS A 95 -6.41 17.64 -6.91
CA HIS A 95 -7.33 18.06 -5.84
C HIS A 95 -6.63 18.81 -4.69
N ASN A 96 -5.31 18.64 -4.51
CA ASN A 96 -4.49 19.45 -3.59
C ASN A 96 -4.54 20.96 -3.88
N VAL A 97 -5.00 21.40 -5.07
CA VAL A 97 -5.27 22.81 -5.36
C VAL A 97 -6.31 23.44 -4.42
N LEU A 98 -7.20 22.62 -3.81
CA LEU A 98 -8.18 23.09 -2.81
C LEU A 98 -7.59 23.29 -1.41
N ALA A 99 -6.39 22.75 -1.11
CA ALA A 99 -5.73 22.95 0.18
C ALA A 99 -5.16 24.38 0.35
N GLY A 100 -5.07 25.15 -0.73
CA GLY A 100 -4.64 26.54 -0.72
C GLY A 100 -5.74 27.53 -0.33
N ARG A 101 -5.32 28.74 0.10
CA ARG A 101 -6.24 29.89 0.23
C ARG A 101 -6.87 30.22 -1.13
N ALA A 102 -8.02 30.89 -1.12
CA ALA A 102 -8.77 31.24 -2.33
C ALA A 102 -7.93 31.91 -3.43
N ASP A 103 -6.98 32.78 -3.04
CA ASP A 103 -6.12 33.49 -3.99
C ASP A 103 -5.00 32.60 -4.55
N ALA A 104 -4.43 31.69 -3.75
CA ALA A 104 -3.48 30.69 -4.25
C ALA A 104 -4.16 29.69 -5.20
N ARG A 105 -5.43 29.34 -4.94
CA ARG A 105 -6.25 28.54 -5.87
C ARG A 105 -6.45 29.28 -7.20
N ARG A 106 -6.82 30.57 -7.17
CA ARG A 106 -6.94 31.42 -8.38
C ARG A 106 -5.61 31.54 -9.12
N GLU A 107 -4.51 31.78 -8.41
CA GLU A 107 -3.14 31.85 -8.94
C GLU A 107 -2.77 30.54 -9.67
N PHE A 108 -3.12 29.39 -9.10
CA PHE A 108 -2.84 28.10 -9.72
C PHE A 108 -3.74 27.77 -10.93
N LEU A 109 -5.03 28.14 -10.90
CA LEU A 109 -5.91 28.01 -12.07
C LEU A 109 -5.42 28.93 -13.22
N ASN A 110 -5.01 30.16 -12.89
CA ASN A 110 -4.34 31.06 -13.84
C ASN A 110 -3.06 30.43 -14.43
N LEU A 111 -2.24 29.75 -13.61
CA LEU A 111 -1.05 29.02 -14.06
C LEU A 111 -1.39 27.88 -15.04
N ILE A 112 -2.39 27.05 -14.73
CA ILE A 112 -2.84 25.98 -15.65
C ILE A 112 -3.28 26.58 -16.99
N ARG A 113 -4.03 27.69 -16.96
CA ARG A 113 -4.51 28.40 -18.16
C ARG A 113 -3.35 28.96 -18.99
N PHE A 114 -2.33 29.52 -18.32
CA PHE A 114 -1.09 30.01 -18.94
C PHE A 114 -0.29 28.87 -19.58
N LEU A 115 -0.01 27.78 -18.86
CA LEU A 115 0.76 26.65 -19.36
C LEU A 115 0.10 26.00 -20.59
N GLY A 116 -1.23 25.87 -20.60
CA GLY A 116 -1.97 25.37 -21.76
C GLY A 116 -1.85 26.27 -23.00
N ASN A 117 -1.82 27.59 -22.82
CA ASN A 117 -1.63 28.56 -23.91
C ASN A 117 -0.18 28.57 -24.44
N GLU A 118 0.81 28.55 -23.54
CA GLU A 118 2.24 28.70 -23.85
C GLU A 118 2.90 27.42 -24.38
N LEU A 119 2.59 26.26 -23.78
CA LEU A 119 3.16 24.99 -24.22
C LEU A 119 2.43 24.43 -25.44
N ARG A 120 1.11 24.72 -25.56
CA ARG A 120 0.21 24.19 -26.61
C ARG A 120 0.16 22.65 -26.68
N ILE A 121 0.51 22.00 -25.57
CA ILE A 121 0.40 20.55 -25.36
C ILE A 121 -0.85 20.24 -24.53
N PRO A 122 -1.46 19.04 -24.66
CA PRO A 122 -2.49 18.58 -23.74
C PRO A 122 -2.00 18.54 -22.29
N LEU A 123 -2.79 19.12 -21.39
CA LEU A 123 -2.65 18.93 -19.96
C LEU A 123 -3.59 17.80 -19.51
N VAL A 124 -3.13 16.95 -18.59
CA VAL A 124 -3.94 15.90 -17.98
C VAL A 124 -3.94 16.11 -16.47
N GLY A 125 -5.04 16.64 -15.93
CA GLY A 125 -5.26 16.65 -14.49
C GLY A 125 -5.73 15.28 -14.03
N VAL A 126 -5.27 14.82 -12.87
CA VAL A 126 -5.74 13.57 -12.26
C VAL A 126 -6.05 13.79 -10.78
N GLY A 127 -7.15 13.22 -10.28
CA GLY A 127 -7.55 13.41 -8.89
C GLY A 127 -8.92 12.82 -8.54
N THR A 128 -9.51 13.35 -7.47
CA THR A 128 -10.84 13.00 -6.97
C THR A 128 -11.89 14.00 -7.47
N ARG A 129 -13.15 13.90 -7.00
CA ARG A 129 -14.26 14.79 -7.40
C ARG A 129 -13.97 16.26 -7.05
N GLU A 130 -13.16 16.48 -6.03
CA GLU A 130 -12.67 17.75 -5.55
C GLU A 130 -11.82 18.48 -6.61
N ALA A 131 -11.03 17.76 -7.42
CA ALA A 131 -10.28 18.35 -8.54
C ALA A 131 -11.22 18.89 -9.64
N TYR A 132 -12.33 18.20 -9.89
CA TYR A 132 -13.35 18.62 -10.85
C TYR A 132 -14.11 19.86 -10.39
N LEU A 133 -14.47 19.92 -9.10
CA LEU A 133 -15.07 21.13 -8.50
C LEU A 133 -14.08 22.32 -8.51
N ALA A 134 -12.78 22.07 -8.36
CA ALA A 134 -11.76 23.11 -8.48
C ALA A 134 -11.65 23.66 -9.91
N ILE A 135 -11.57 22.79 -10.92
CA ILE A 135 -11.41 23.17 -12.33
C ILE A 135 -12.66 23.87 -12.87
N ARG A 136 -13.87 23.43 -12.47
CA ARG A 136 -15.14 24.12 -12.79
C ARG A 136 -15.37 25.42 -12.01
N SER A 137 -14.41 25.91 -11.24
CA SER A 137 -14.44 27.27 -10.66
C SER A 137 -13.71 28.34 -11.48
N ASP A 138 -13.28 27.99 -12.70
CA ASP A 138 -12.76 28.90 -13.72
C ASP A 138 -13.36 28.52 -15.09
N ASP A 139 -14.28 29.34 -15.60
CA ASP A 139 -15.02 29.15 -16.86
C ASP A 139 -14.10 28.93 -18.07
N GLN A 140 -12.89 29.49 -18.04
CA GLN A 140 -11.89 29.36 -19.11
C GLN A 140 -11.15 28.03 -19.05
N LEU A 141 -11.21 27.30 -17.93
CA LEU A 141 -10.68 25.95 -17.77
C LEU A 141 -11.76 24.88 -17.89
N GLU A 142 -12.98 25.14 -17.42
CA GLU A 142 -14.15 24.25 -17.58
C GLU A 142 -14.31 23.79 -19.03
N ASN A 143 -14.35 24.75 -19.96
CA ASN A 143 -14.52 24.51 -21.40
C ASN A 143 -13.25 23.95 -22.09
N ARG A 144 -12.21 23.60 -21.33
CA ARG A 144 -10.94 23.04 -21.83
C ARG A 144 -10.60 21.68 -21.25
N PHE A 145 -11.05 21.36 -20.03
CA PHE A 145 -10.76 20.11 -19.32
C PHE A 145 -11.95 19.16 -19.39
N GLU A 146 -11.88 18.20 -20.30
CA GLU A 146 -12.90 17.16 -20.48
C GLU A 146 -12.89 16.18 -19.29
N PRO A 147 -13.99 16.03 -18.54
CA PRO A 147 -14.03 15.22 -17.32
C PRO A 147 -14.24 13.72 -17.63
N PHE A 148 -13.19 12.93 -17.50
CA PHE A 148 -13.27 11.47 -17.61
C PHE A 148 -13.35 10.84 -16.21
N THR A 149 -14.54 10.38 -15.82
CA THR A 149 -14.75 9.73 -14.53
C THR A 149 -14.57 8.22 -14.63
N LEU A 150 -13.60 7.68 -13.89
CA LEU A 150 -13.44 6.24 -13.69
C LEU A 150 -14.57 5.72 -12.80
N PRO A 151 -15.44 4.81 -13.31
CA PRO A 151 -16.49 4.21 -12.50
C PRO A 151 -15.90 3.31 -11.40
N ARG A 152 -16.71 3.01 -10.38
CA ARG A 152 -16.48 1.85 -9.52
C ARG A 152 -16.75 0.58 -10.34
N TRP A 153 -16.04 -0.50 -10.03
CA TRP A 153 -16.14 -1.78 -10.71
C TRP A 153 -17.32 -2.59 -10.18
N GLU A 154 -18.34 -2.74 -11.00
CA GLU A 154 -19.53 -3.52 -10.70
C GLU A 154 -19.36 -4.99 -11.13
N PRO A 155 -20.17 -5.93 -10.61
CA PRO A 155 -20.11 -7.34 -10.99
C PRO A 155 -20.80 -7.60 -12.33
N ASP A 156 -20.29 -6.95 -13.37
CA ASP A 156 -20.69 -7.01 -14.77
C ASP A 156 -19.60 -7.71 -15.63
N GLY A 157 -19.70 -7.60 -16.96
CA GLY A 157 -18.68 -8.13 -17.87
C GLY A 157 -17.29 -7.50 -17.69
N LEU A 158 -17.22 -6.21 -17.36
CA LEU A 158 -15.95 -5.49 -17.15
C LEU A 158 -15.32 -5.83 -15.79
N GLY A 159 -16.11 -5.94 -14.71
CA GLY A 159 -15.67 -6.44 -13.42
C GLY A 159 -15.16 -7.89 -13.48
N CYS A 160 -15.87 -8.77 -14.19
CA CYS A 160 -15.40 -10.13 -14.48
C CYS A 160 -14.10 -10.11 -15.32
N SER A 161 -13.95 -9.19 -16.28
CA SER A 161 -12.72 -9.04 -17.07
C SER A 161 -11.54 -8.51 -16.24
N LEU A 162 -11.79 -7.61 -15.27
CA LEU A 162 -10.77 -7.16 -14.31
C LEU A 162 -10.32 -8.33 -13.43
N LEU A 163 -11.27 -9.12 -12.92
CA LEU A 163 -10.99 -10.32 -12.13
C LEU A 163 -10.23 -11.39 -12.93
N ALA A 164 -10.55 -11.57 -14.20
CA ALA A 164 -9.79 -12.43 -15.10
C ALA A 164 -8.37 -11.88 -15.34
N SER A 165 -8.21 -10.56 -15.41
CA SER A 165 -6.90 -9.90 -15.55
C SER A 165 -6.05 -10.08 -14.29
N PHE A 166 -6.65 -9.97 -13.09
CA PHE A 166 -5.99 -10.36 -11.84
C PHE A 166 -5.63 -11.84 -11.86
N ALA A 167 -6.57 -12.74 -12.16
CA ALA A 167 -6.37 -14.20 -12.24
C ALA A 167 -5.23 -14.62 -13.18
N ALA A 168 -5.05 -13.90 -14.29
CA ALA A 168 -3.97 -14.12 -15.27
C ALA A 168 -2.64 -13.43 -14.88
N SER A 169 -2.69 -12.44 -13.98
CA SER A 169 -1.49 -11.81 -13.41
C SER A 169 -0.92 -12.59 -12.21
N PHE A 170 -1.75 -13.37 -11.53
CA PHE A 170 -1.31 -14.43 -10.62
C PHE A 170 -0.78 -15.61 -11.46
N PRO A 171 0.49 -16.04 -11.34
CA PRO A 171 1.06 -17.09 -12.21
C PRO A 171 0.57 -18.53 -11.95
N LEU A 172 -0.68 -18.73 -11.51
CA LEU A 172 -1.26 -20.00 -11.08
C LEU A 172 -1.17 -21.10 -12.15
N ARG A 173 -0.66 -22.29 -11.79
CA ARG A 173 -0.52 -23.47 -12.69
C ARG A 173 -1.81 -23.92 -13.40
N ARG A 174 -2.98 -23.58 -12.87
CA ARG A 174 -4.30 -23.77 -13.48
C ARG A 174 -5.13 -22.50 -13.26
N PRO A 175 -5.88 -21.99 -14.26
CA PRO A 175 -6.72 -20.81 -14.07
C PRO A 175 -7.77 -21.04 -12.99
N SER A 176 -7.74 -20.25 -11.91
CA SER A 176 -8.83 -20.24 -10.92
C SER A 176 -10.00 -19.40 -11.45
N PRO A 177 -11.24 -19.92 -11.45
CA PRO A 177 -12.40 -19.26 -12.06
C PRO A 177 -13.00 -18.13 -11.18
N ILE A 178 -12.15 -17.22 -10.70
CA ILE A 178 -12.56 -16.07 -9.87
C ILE A 178 -13.35 -15.00 -10.65
N ALA A 179 -13.30 -15.07 -12.00
CA ALA A 179 -14.09 -14.26 -12.93
C ALA A 179 -15.51 -14.80 -13.17
N THR A 180 -16.01 -15.70 -12.34
CA THR A 180 -17.41 -16.16 -12.39
C THR A 180 -18.36 -15.08 -11.85
N PRO A 181 -19.57 -14.90 -12.41
CA PRO A 181 -20.48 -13.82 -11.99
C PRO A 181 -20.83 -13.82 -10.49
N GLN A 182 -20.87 -14.99 -9.86
CA GLN A 182 -21.13 -15.14 -8.43
C GLN A 182 -19.92 -14.69 -7.58
N MET A 183 -18.70 -15.08 -7.97
CA MET A 183 -17.48 -14.66 -7.28
C MET A 183 -17.20 -13.17 -7.51
N ALA A 184 -17.46 -12.67 -8.73
CA ALA A 184 -17.36 -11.24 -9.03
C ALA A 184 -18.29 -10.39 -8.17
N ARG A 185 -19.54 -10.83 -7.98
CA ARG A 185 -20.50 -10.18 -7.07
C ARG A 185 -20.01 -10.17 -5.63
N TYR A 186 -19.50 -11.29 -5.13
CA TYR A 186 -18.94 -11.39 -3.78
C TYR A 186 -17.74 -10.46 -3.57
N LEU A 187 -16.71 -10.54 -4.43
CA LEU A 187 -15.47 -9.78 -4.30
C LEU A 187 -15.70 -8.27 -4.49
N LEU A 188 -16.39 -7.86 -5.56
CA LEU A 188 -16.55 -6.44 -5.88
C LEU A 188 -17.49 -5.72 -4.89
N THR A 189 -18.49 -6.40 -4.33
CA THR A 189 -19.27 -5.84 -3.20
C THR A 189 -18.41 -5.69 -1.94
N ARG A 190 -17.53 -6.66 -1.64
CA ARG A 190 -16.63 -6.61 -0.48
C ARG A 190 -15.50 -5.57 -0.61
N CYS A 191 -15.09 -5.24 -1.83
CA CYS A 191 -14.04 -4.25 -2.15
C CYS A 191 -14.58 -2.87 -2.57
N GLU A 192 -15.87 -2.61 -2.34
CA GLU A 192 -16.56 -1.36 -2.72
C GLU A 192 -16.42 -0.98 -4.22
N GLY A 193 -16.10 -1.96 -5.09
CA GLY A 193 -15.81 -1.75 -6.50
C GLY A 193 -14.52 -0.96 -6.78
N THR A 194 -13.47 -1.08 -5.95
CA THR A 194 -12.19 -0.39 -6.19
C THR A 194 -11.02 -1.36 -6.43
N ILE A 195 -10.10 -0.98 -7.33
CA ILE A 195 -8.97 -1.84 -7.74
C ILE A 195 -8.00 -2.13 -6.58
N GLY A 196 -7.72 -1.16 -5.70
CA GLY A 196 -6.79 -1.34 -4.58
C GLY A 196 -7.29 -2.32 -3.53
N GLU A 197 -8.53 -2.17 -3.07
CA GLU A 197 -9.13 -3.13 -2.13
C GLU A 197 -9.31 -4.51 -2.76
N LEU A 198 -9.54 -4.58 -4.08
CA LEU A 198 -9.59 -5.84 -4.82
C LEU A 198 -8.22 -6.52 -4.93
N ALA A 199 -7.16 -5.75 -5.19
CA ALA A 199 -5.78 -6.24 -5.16
C ALA A 199 -5.38 -6.72 -3.77
N HIS A 200 -5.80 -6.02 -2.71
CA HIS A 200 -5.58 -6.45 -1.33
C HIS A 200 -6.31 -7.77 -1.05
N LEU A 201 -7.60 -7.88 -1.37
CA LEU A 201 -8.41 -9.10 -1.12
C LEU A 201 -7.94 -10.31 -1.94
N LEU A 202 -7.31 -10.10 -3.10
CA LEU A 202 -6.84 -11.17 -3.99
C LEU A 202 -5.36 -11.56 -3.79
N THR A 203 -4.52 -10.69 -3.24
CA THR A 203 -3.10 -11.02 -2.93
C THR A 203 -2.93 -11.63 -1.53
N ASP A 204 -4.03 -11.92 -0.85
CA ASP A 204 -4.11 -12.26 0.58
C ASP A 204 -3.77 -13.73 0.86
N ALA A 205 -2.49 -14.10 0.66
CA ALA A 205 -1.88 -15.08 1.57
C ALA A 205 -1.64 -14.35 2.91
N ALA A 206 -2.65 -14.35 3.77
CA ALA A 206 -2.82 -13.44 4.90
C ALA A 206 -1.79 -13.67 6.02
N GLY A 207 -0.56 -13.18 5.80
CA GLY A 207 0.54 -13.25 6.78
C GLY A 207 1.00 -14.67 7.11
N GLU A 208 0.64 -15.69 6.32
CA GLU A 208 1.11 -17.08 6.46
C GLU A 208 2.64 -17.16 6.35
N ALA A 209 3.28 -17.98 7.18
CA ALA A 209 4.72 -18.23 7.16
C ALA A 209 5.12 -19.11 5.97
N LEU A 210 6.33 -18.91 5.42
CA LEU A 210 6.78 -19.63 4.23
C LEU A 210 6.83 -21.15 4.45
N SER A 211 7.25 -21.61 5.63
CA SER A 211 7.22 -23.04 5.99
C SER A 211 5.81 -23.61 6.03
N SER A 212 4.83 -22.87 6.58
CA SER A 212 3.41 -23.27 6.61
C SER A 212 2.84 -23.44 5.22
N TRP A 213 3.13 -22.48 4.34
CA TRP A 213 2.69 -22.54 2.95
C TRP A 213 3.37 -23.69 2.19
N LEU A 214 4.65 -23.94 2.44
CA LEU A 214 5.39 -25.06 1.83
C LEU A 214 4.84 -26.43 2.27
N ASP A 215 4.56 -26.61 3.57
CA ASP A 215 3.97 -27.83 4.11
C ASP A 215 2.57 -28.07 3.54
N ARG A 216 1.72 -27.04 3.55
CA ARG A 216 0.38 -27.06 2.96
C ARG A 216 0.37 -27.37 1.45
N VAL A 217 1.35 -26.84 0.71
CA VAL A 217 1.53 -27.15 -0.72
C VAL A 217 2.08 -28.56 -0.93
N ALA A 218 2.98 -29.05 -0.07
CA ALA A 218 3.54 -30.40 -0.18
C ALA A 218 2.49 -31.48 0.16
N GLY A 219 1.70 -31.26 1.21
CA GLY A 219 0.60 -32.15 1.61
C GLY A 219 -0.44 -32.34 0.51
N ALA A 220 -0.72 -31.30 -0.28
CA ALA A 220 -1.59 -31.38 -1.46
C ALA A 220 -1.04 -32.28 -2.60
N TYR A 221 0.24 -32.69 -2.53
CA TYR A 221 0.87 -33.69 -3.41
C TYR A 221 1.19 -35.01 -2.68
N GLY A 222 0.83 -35.17 -1.40
CA GLY A 222 1.19 -36.34 -0.59
C GLY A 222 2.67 -36.42 -0.24
N MET A 223 3.36 -35.28 -0.18
CA MET A 223 4.79 -35.14 0.15
C MET A 223 4.96 -34.27 1.40
N ASP A 224 6.14 -34.34 2.04
CA ASP A 224 6.53 -33.33 3.05
C ASP A 224 7.30 -32.16 2.41
N ALA A 225 7.42 -31.04 3.14
CA ALA A 225 8.10 -29.84 2.66
C ALA A 225 9.60 -30.07 2.33
N GLN A 226 10.29 -30.97 3.03
CA GLN A 226 11.69 -31.30 2.78
C GLN A 226 11.85 -32.09 1.47
N GLN A 227 10.97 -33.05 1.19
CA GLN A 227 10.93 -33.78 -0.09
C GLN A 227 10.61 -32.83 -1.25
N LEU A 228 9.65 -31.91 -1.06
CA LEU A 228 9.30 -30.90 -2.08
C LEU A 228 10.51 -30.02 -2.40
N LEU A 229 11.20 -29.49 -1.40
CA LEU A 229 12.37 -28.63 -1.60
C LEU A 229 13.59 -29.40 -2.12
N GLY A 230 13.84 -30.62 -1.62
CA GLY A 230 14.99 -31.47 -1.95
C GLY A 230 14.93 -32.16 -3.31
N HIS A 231 13.76 -32.19 -3.97
CA HIS A 231 13.60 -32.82 -5.29
C HIS A 231 12.98 -31.92 -6.36
N ASN A 232 12.10 -30.98 -6.00
CA ASN A 232 11.27 -30.27 -6.98
C ASN A 232 11.77 -28.85 -7.38
N LEU A 233 12.92 -28.39 -6.87
CA LEU A 233 13.53 -27.08 -7.21
C LEU A 233 14.76 -27.18 -8.15
N GLY A 234 15.13 -28.37 -8.63
CA GLY A 234 16.21 -28.55 -9.60
C GLY A 234 17.59 -28.26 -9.00
N ALA A 235 18.40 -27.41 -9.66
CA ALA A 235 19.75 -27.10 -9.19
C ALA A 235 19.79 -26.46 -7.80
N VAL A 236 18.73 -25.74 -7.38
CA VAL A 236 18.61 -25.16 -6.04
C VAL A 236 18.42 -26.24 -4.98
N SER A 237 17.79 -27.38 -5.30
CA SER A 237 17.64 -28.51 -4.37
C SER A 237 18.99 -29.10 -3.94
N LEU A 238 20.03 -29.01 -4.79
CA LEU A 238 21.39 -29.46 -4.47
C LEU A 238 22.16 -28.48 -3.56
N GLN A 239 21.60 -27.29 -3.30
CA GLN A 239 22.17 -26.25 -2.45
C GLN A 239 21.46 -26.15 -1.09
N LEU A 240 20.44 -26.98 -0.85
CA LEU A 240 19.68 -27.01 0.39
C LEU A 240 20.16 -28.16 1.29
N ASP A 241 20.72 -27.80 2.43
CA ASP A 241 20.96 -28.69 3.55
C ASP A 241 19.83 -28.59 4.59
N ALA A 242 19.89 -29.42 5.64
CA ALA A 242 18.92 -29.37 6.73
C ALA A 242 18.93 -28.01 7.45
N HIS A 243 20.06 -27.30 7.50
CA HIS A 243 20.16 -25.99 8.16
C HIS A 243 19.45 -24.88 7.36
N SER A 244 19.46 -24.97 6.04
CA SER A 244 18.72 -24.06 5.15
C SER A 244 17.21 -24.15 5.35
N LEU A 245 16.69 -25.33 5.70
CA LEU A 245 15.29 -25.51 6.10
C LEU A 245 15.01 -24.77 7.43
N ASP A 246 15.98 -24.78 8.34
CA ASP A 246 15.93 -24.06 9.62
C ASP A 246 16.05 -22.51 9.50
N THR A 247 16.24 -21.95 8.29
CA THR A 247 16.22 -20.49 8.08
C THR A 247 15.12 -19.99 7.16
N LEU A 248 14.30 -20.85 6.53
CA LEU A 248 13.30 -20.44 5.52
C LEU A 248 12.40 -19.26 5.92
N ASP A 249 11.81 -19.30 7.12
CA ASP A 249 10.92 -18.23 7.62
C ASP A 249 11.69 -16.96 8.05
N VAL A 250 13.01 -17.04 8.21
CA VAL A 250 13.87 -15.93 8.63
C VAL A 250 14.49 -15.26 7.42
N ASP A 251 15.30 -16.01 6.67
CA ASP A 251 15.98 -15.60 5.44
C ASP A 251 16.16 -16.83 4.54
N PRO A 252 15.30 -17.03 3.51
CA PRO A 252 15.39 -18.16 2.60
C PRO A 252 16.48 -17.91 1.55
N PRO A 253 17.33 -18.90 1.21
CA PRO A 253 18.39 -18.71 0.21
C PRO A 253 17.85 -18.14 -1.12
N PRO A 254 18.51 -17.15 -1.77
CA PRO A 254 17.90 -16.38 -2.88
C PRO A 254 17.41 -17.20 -4.09
N GLY A 255 17.99 -18.39 -4.31
CA GLY A 255 17.53 -19.35 -5.31
C GLY A 255 16.17 -19.97 -4.99
N VAL A 256 15.83 -20.18 -3.71
CA VAL A 256 14.62 -20.87 -3.25
C VAL A 256 13.37 -20.11 -3.65
N LEU A 257 13.26 -18.82 -3.31
CA LEU A 257 12.10 -18.01 -3.67
C LEU A 257 11.94 -17.88 -5.20
N THR A 258 13.05 -17.89 -5.94
CA THR A 258 13.06 -17.80 -7.40
C THR A 258 12.55 -19.12 -8.02
N ALA A 259 13.11 -20.26 -7.61
CA ALA A 259 12.66 -21.58 -8.05
C ALA A 259 11.21 -21.89 -7.61
N LEU A 260 10.79 -21.47 -6.41
CA LEU A 260 9.40 -21.57 -5.98
C LEU A 260 8.46 -20.70 -6.82
N THR A 261 8.92 -19.51 -7.26
CA THR A 261 8.15 -18.66 -8.18
C THR A 261 7.98 -19.34 -9.54
N GLU A 262 9.09 -19.82 -10.13
CA GLU A 262 9.08 -20.54 -11.42
C GLU A 262 8.25 -21.82 -11.37
N ARG A 263 8.31 -22.55 -10.25
CA ARG A 263 7.62 -23.84 -10.09
C ARG A 263 6.17 -23.67 -9.69
N THR A 264 5.84 -22.94 -8.63
CA THR A 264 4.46 -22.87 -8.12
C THR A 264 3.63 -21.80 -8.83
N GLY A 265 4.27 -20.76 -9.32
CA GLY A 265 3.58 -19.61 -9.86
C GLY A 265 2.93 -18.72 -8.80
N VAL A 266 3.42 -18.73 -7.56
CA VAL A 266 3.17 -17.65 -6.60
C VAL A 266 4.24 -16.57 -6.82
N PRO A 267 3.90 -15.26 -6.89
CA PRO A 267 4.89 -14.21 -7.15
C PRO A 267 5.99 -14.17 -6.09
N ARG A 268 7.26 -13.97 -6.51
CA ARG A 268 8.42 -13.86 -5.59
C ARG A 268 8.17 -12.85 -4.46
N ALA A 269 7.55 -11.71 -4.76
CA ALA A 269 7.23 -10.69 -3.76
C ALA A 269 6.21 -11.17 -2.71
N GLN A 270 5.26 -12.03 -3.09
CA GLN A 270 4.32 -12.64 -2.14
C GLN A 270 5.05 -13.63 -1.24
N LEU A 271 5.81 -14.58 -1.81
CA LEU A 271 6.62 -15.55 -1.06
C LEU A 271 7.64 -14.89 -0.13
N HIS A 272 8.18 -13.73 -0.51
CA HIS A 272 9.12 -12.99 0.31
C HIS A 272 8.47 -12.40 1.57
N ARG A 273 7.24 -11.87 1.49
CA ARG A 273 6.50 -11.32 2.64
C ARG A 273 6.16 -12.37 3.71
N MET A 274 6.20 -13.65 3.35
CA MET A 274 6.00 -14.81 4.23
C MET A 274 7.23 -15.11 5.10
N THR A 275 8.31 -14.31 4.99
CA THR A 275 9.53 -14.44 5.78
C THR A 275 9.94 -13.12 6.42
N VAL A 276 10.71 -13.18 7.50
CA VAL A 276 11.25 -12.01 8.20
C VAL A 276 12.06 -11.10 7.27
N ALA A 277 12.79 -11.68 6.31
CA ALA A 277 13.51 -10.93 5.28
C ALA A 277 12.60 -10.01 4.45
N GLY A 278 11.38 -10.46 4.09
CA GLY A 278 10.40 -9.62 3.37
C GLY A 278 9.67 -8.61 4.25
N GLN A 279 9.96 -8.58 5.55
CA GLN A 279 9.47 -7.58 6.52
C GLN A 279 10.54 -6.51 6.84
N VAL A 280 11.72 -6.55 6.19
CA VAL A 280 12.78 -5.54 6.28
C VAL A 280 12.45 -4.35 5.36
N PRO A 281 12.70 -3.08 5.76
CA PRO A 281 13.33 -2.58 7.00
C PRO A 281 12.31 -2.23 8.11
N TRP A 282 11.13 -2.83 8.10
CA TRP A 282 10.00 -2.45 8.95
C TRP A 282 10.06 -3.16 10.30
N LEU A 283 10.15 -4.49 10.29
CA LEU A 283 10.26 -5.33 11.48
C LEU A 283 11.66 -5.21 12.11
N LEU A 284 12.71 -5.21 11.31
CA LEU A 284 14.11 -5.04 11.72
C LEU A 284 14.88 -4.22 10.69
N ASP A 285 16.01 -3.64 11.10
CA ASP A 285 16.98 -3.02 10.19
C ASP A 285 17.62 -4.09 9.24
N PRO A 286 18.33 -3.69 8.16
CA PRO A 286 18.85 -4.64 7.16
C PRO A 286 19.61 -5.84 7.73
N MET A 287 19.49 -6.99 7.06
CA MET A 287 20.01 -8.28 7.55
C MET A 287 21.53 -8.45 7.41
N GLU A 288 22.19 -7.40 6.91
CA GLU A 288 23.64 -7.29 6.79
C GLU A 288 24.30 -7.14 8.17
N ALA A 289 25.64 -7.27 8.23
CA ALA A 289 26.36 -7.08 9.48
C ALA A 289 26.30 -5.62 9.95
N GLU A 290 26.20 -5.38 11.27
CA GLU A 290 26.20 -4.02 11.83
C GLU A 290 27.46 -3.25 11.40
N PRO A 291 27.36 -1.97 10.96
CA PRO A 291 28.52 -1.19 10.53
C PRO A 291 29.52 -0.92 11.66
N ALA A 292 29.08 -1.00 12.92
CA ALA A 292 29.93 -1.20 14.08
C ALA A 292 29.16 -1.95 15.19
N PRO A 293 29.82 -2.73 16.06
CA PRO A 293 29.14 -3.60 17.03
C PRO A 293 28.22 -2.89 18.01
N GLY A 294 26.94 -3.27 18.01
CA GLY A 294 25.89 -2.76 18.88
C GLY A 294 25.22 -1.45 18.43
N VAL A 295 25.53 -0.94 17.23
CA VAL A 295 24.90 0.27 16.67
C VAL A 295 23.43 0.03 16.33
N GLY A 296 23.06 -1.17 15.84
CA GLY A 296 21.69 -1.50 15.46
C GLY A 296 20.70 -1.40 16.63
N PHE A 297 21.14 -1.83 17.83
CA PHE A 297 20.35 -1.67 19.05
C PHE A 297 20.09 -0.19 19.38
N GLU A 298 21.12 0.64 19.29
CA GLU A 298 21.03 2.08 19.60
C GLU A 298 20.22 2.85 18.55
N THR A 299 20.35 2.52 17.26
CA THR A 299 19.58 3.14 16.19
C THR A 299 18.11 2.72 16.19
N TYR A 300 17.81 1.43 16.39
CA TYR A 300 16.43 0.95 16.36
C TYR A 300 15.64 1.33 17.62
N VAL A 301 16.25 1.19 18.80
CA VAL A 301 15.56 1.29 20.10
C VAL A 301 15.78 2.66 20.77
N GLY A 302 16.97 3.25 20.60
CA GLY A 302 17.41 4.46 21.32
C GLY A 302 17.11 5.79 20.64
N GLN A 303 16.76 5.80 19.34
CA GLN A 303 16.37 7.04 18.63
C GLN A 303 15.06 7.67 19.15
N HIS A 304 14.24 6.91 19.88
CA HIS A 304 12.88 7.26 20.26
C HIS A 304 12.59 6.93 21.73
N SER A 305 11.51 7.51 22.28
CA SER A 305 11.00 7.17 23.62
C SER A 305 9.47 7.25 23.64
N VAL A 306 8.81 6.61 24.62
CA VAL A 306 7.34 6.50 24.69
C VAL A 306 6.83 6.97 26.06
N LEU A 307 7.15 6.24 27.12
CA LEU A 307 6.88 6.59 28.52
C LEU A 307 7.87 7.63 29.03
N LEU A 308 9.16 7.44 28.72
CA LEU A 308 10.26 8.21 29.29
C LEU A 308 10.58 9.45 28.44
N ALA A 309 11.14 10.48 29.06
CA ALA A 309 11.65 11.63 28.32
C ALA A 309 12.90 11.23 27.48
N PRO A 310 13.20 11.93 26.37
CA PRO A 310 14.36 11.64 25.55
C PRO A 310 15.66 11.58 26.36
N GLY A 311 16.51 10.58 26.09
CA GLY A 311 17.78 10.36 26.80
C GLY A 311 17.68 9.73 28.20
N GLN A 312 16.49 9.32 28.66
CA GLN A 312 16.34 8.61 29.95
C GLN A 312 16.52 7.09 29.86
N ILE A 313 16.55 6.52 28.66
CA ILE A 313 16.90 5.10 28.44
C ILE A 313 18.43 4.96 28.56
N PRO A 314 18.97 4.07 29.41
CA PRO A 314 20.42 3.86 29.49
C PRO A 314 21.00 3.40 28.16
N HIS A 315 22.10 4.00 27.70
CA HIS A 315 22.84 3.53 26.53
C HIS A 315 23.30 2.07 26.72
N ARG A 316 23.14 1.24 25.69
CA ARG A 316 23.54 -0.18 25.70
C ARG A 316 24.12 -0.55 24.35
N ARG A 317 25.15 -1.40 24.33
CA ARG A 317 25.65 -2.05 23.11
C ARG A 317 25.36 -3.54 23.17
N VAL A 318 24.76 -4.05 22.11
CA VAL A 318 24.42 -5.48 21.97
C VAL A 318 24.96 -5.94 20.61
N PRO A 319 26.21 -6.44 20.53
CA PRO A 319 26.82 -6.86 19.27
C PRO A 319 26.01 -7.95 18.56
N GLY A 320 25.77 -7.79 17.26
CA GLY A 320 25.02 -8.75 16.45
C GLY A 320 23.52 -8.82 16.78
N TRP A 321 22.97 -7.79 17.42
CA TRP A 321 21.56 -7.72 17.76
C TRP A 321 20.68 -7.56 16.52
N ARG A 322 19.55 -8.26 16.50
CA ARG A 322 18.54 -8.22 15.44
C ARG A 322 17.17 -8.11 16.11
N ALA A 323 16.44 -7.03 15.84
CA ALA A 323 15.15 -6.77 16.48
C ALA A 323 14.20 -7.98 16.35
N TRP A 324 13.51 -8.33 17.44
CA TRP A 324 12.50 -9.39 17.51
C TRP A 324 12.96 -10.84 17.25
N LEU A 325 14.19 -11.07 16.82
CA LEU A 325 14.71 -12.42 16.56
C LEU A 325 15.42 -12.97 17.80
N PRO A 326 14.96 -14.09 18.40
CA PRO A 326 15.59 -14.64 19.60
C PRO A 326 17.07 -14.96 19.41
N THR A 327 17.92 -14.55 20.36
CA THR A 327 19.39 -14.68 20.22
C THR A 327 19.92 -16.10 20.46
N GLN A 328 19.04 -17.09 20.63
CA GLN A 328 19.40 -18.50 20.80
C GLN A 328 18.61 -19.36 19.82
N GLN A 329 19.31 -20.19 19.05
CA GLN A 329 18.71 -21.04 18.02
C GLN A 329 17.78 -22.13 18.59
N LYS A 330 17.85 -22.42 19.90
CA LYS A 330 16.87 -23.25 20.63
C LYS A 330 15.58 -22.51 21.01
N SER A 331 15.44 -21.25 20.63
CA SER A 331 14.32 -20.37 20.99
C SER A 331 13.68 -19.69 19.78
N ALA A 332 14.11 -20.04 18.55
CA ALA A 332 13.60 -19.48 17.31
C ALA A 332 13.56 -20.58 16.21
N PRO A 333 12.49 -20.64 15.38
CA PRO A 333 11.24 -19.88 15.47
C PRO A 333 10.41 -20.33 16.69
N MET A 334 9.31 -19.62 16.94
CA MET A 334 8.34 -20.05 17.94
C MET A 334 7.32 -20.99 17.31
N HIS A 335 7.09 -22.16 17.90
CA HIS A 335 6.04 -23.07 17.45
C HIS A 335 4.76 -22.80 18.24
N ARG A 336 3.93 -21.87 17.75
CA ARG A 336 2.62 -21.54 18.35
C ARG A 336 1.50 -21.50 17.32
N ALA A 337 0.28 -21.74 17.77
CA ALA A 337 -0.93 -21.57 16.97
C ALA A 337 -2.11 -21.09 17.82
N CYS A 338 -3.19 -20.68 17.17
CA CYS A 338 -4.47 -20.41 17.84
C CYS A 338 -5.33 -21.69 17.84
N PRO A 339 -5.82 -22.17 19.01
CA PRO A 339 -6.69 -23.34 19.07
C PRO A 339 -7.86 -23.26 18.09
N VAL A 340 -8.59 -22.15 18.10
CA VAL A 340 -9.74 -21.91 17.21
C VAL A 340 -9.39 -22.01 15.71
N CYS A 341 -8.18 -21.59 15.30
CA CYS A 341 -7.76 -21.71 13.90
C CYS A 341 -7.43 -23.16 13.52
N ILE A 342 -6.80 -23.91 14.43
CA ILE A 342 -6.38 -25.30 14.22
C ILE A 342 -7.57 -26.25 14.25
N ASP A 343 -8.51 -26.04 15.16
CA ASP A 343 -9.66 -26.93 15.39
C ASP A 343 -10.75 -26.74 14.32
N ASN A 344 -10.98 -25.49 13.86
CA ASN A 344 -11.97 -25.20 12.80
C ASN A 344 -11.45 -25.44 11.37
N THR A 345 -10.18 -25.81 11.19
CA THR A 345 -9.56 -25.98 9.86
C THR A 345 -9.06 -27.41 9.67
N ALA A 346 -9.46 -28.04 8.56
CA ALA A 346 -8.97 -29.36 8.16
C ALA A 346 -7.42 -29.39 8.10
N PRO A 347 -6.76 -30.49 8.50
CA PRO A 347 -5.30 -30.54 8.66
C PRO A 347 -4.53 -29.99 7.45
N GLU A 348 -4.91 -30.40 6.25
CA GLU A 348 -4.34 -30.03 4.95
C GLU A 348 -4.64 -28.58 4.49
N ALA A 349 -5.43 -27.83 5.26
CA ALA A 349 -5.80 -26.44 4.98
C ALA A 349 -5.32 -25.45 6.06
N ARG A 350 -4.70 -25.94 7.15
CA ARG A 350 -4.21 -25.12 8.27
C ARG A 350 -3.12 -24.14 7.83
N GLN A 351 -3.12 -22.95 8.41
CA GLN A 351 -2.17 -21.88 8.11
C GLN A 351 -1.62 -21.30 9.41
N LEU A 352 -0.30 -21.22 9.53
CA LEU A 352 0.40 -20.59 10.65
C LEU A 352 0.92 -19.23 10.19
N THR A 353 0.53 -18.17 10.88
CA THR A 353 0.97 -16.81 10.52
C THR A 353 2.39 -16.53 11.00
N LEU A 354 3.17 -15.77 10.25
CA LEU A 354 4.51 -15.31 10.63
C LEU A 354 4.50 -14.58 11.99
N VAL A 355 3.43 -13.82 12.28
CA VAL A 355 3.16 -13.19 13.59
C VAL A 355 3.09 -14.23 14.72
N SER A 356 2.47 -15.39 14.50
CA SER A 356 2.43 -16.46 15.50
C SER A 356 3.78 -17.14 15.74
N GLN A 357 4.64 -17.19 14.72
CA GLN A 357 5.98 -17.79 14.83
C GLN A 357 7.06 -16.85 15.41
N LEU A 358 6.69 -15.60 15.76
CA LEU A 358 7.60 -14.55 16.25
C LEU A 358 7.17 -13.96 17.61
N PRO A 359 8.12 -13.51 18.47
CA PRO A 359 7.82 -12.93 19.80
C PRO A 359 7.35 -11.47 19.71
N VAL A 360 6.40 -11.18 18.82
CA VAL A 360 5.84 -9.84 18.54
C VAL A 360 4.41 -9.65 19.05
N GLY A 361 3.75 -10.73 19.46
CA GLY A 361 2.37 -10.73 19.94
C GLY A 361 1.97 -12.02 20.67
N LEU A 362 0.82 -11.99 21.34
CA LEU A 362 0.36 -13.01 22.29
C LEU A 362 -0.92 -13.75 21.89
N SER A 363 -1.71 -13.20 20.98
CA SER A 363 -3.03 -13.69 20.61
C SER A 363 -3.26 -13.71 19.09
N CYS A 364 -4.25 -14.50 18.68
CA CYS A 364 -4.80 -14.47 17.34
C CYS A 364 -5.53 -13.13 17.11
N PRO A 365 -5.21 -12.39 16.03
CA PRO A 365 -5.85 -11.11 15.74
C PRO A 365 -7.35 -11.26 15.46
N ASP A 366 -7.75 -12.36 14.80
CA ASP A 366 -9.13 -12.66 14.40
C ASP A 366 -9.98 -13.14 15.58
N HIS A 367 -9.47 -14.10 16.37
CA HIS A 367 -10.23 -14.78 17.42
C HIS A 367 -10.03 -14.18 18.83
N GLY A 368 -8.97 -13.41 19.07
CA GLY A 368 -8.63 -12.88 20.40
C GLY A 368 -8.20 -13.94 21.44
N CYS A 369 -8.05 -15.19 21.03
CA CYS A 369 -7.50 -16.27 21.86
C CYS A 369 -5.97 -16.20 21.90
N ARG A 370 -5.37 -16.59 23.03
CA ARG A 370 -3.93 -16.73 23.22
C ARG A 370 -3.36 -17.72 22.19
N LEU A 371 -2.14 -17.42 21.74
CA LEU A 371 -1.33 -18.30 20.90
C LEU A 371 -0.61 -19.29 21.82
N GLU A 372 -0.98 -20.56 21.70
CA GLU A 372 -0.54 -21.65 22.56
C GLU A 372 0.59 -22.46 21.89
N ASP A 373 1.51 -22.97 22.70
CA ASP A 373 2.69 -23.68 22.23
C ASP A 373 2.31 -25.08 21.67
N MET A 374 2.83 -25.41 20.49
CA MET A 374 2.54 -26.64 19.74
C MET A 374 3.82 -27.42 19.40
N MET A 375 3.64 -28.71 19.11
CA MET A 375 4.65 -29.60 18.57
C MET A 375 4.38 -29.84 17.07
N GLY A 376 5.45 -29.97 16.28
CA GLY A 376 5.38 -30.23 14.85
C GLY A 376 6.71 -30.01 14.14
N ILE A 377 6.73 -30.28 12.83
CA ILE A 377 7.77 -29.79 11.92
C ILE A 377 7.48 -28.31 11.63
N ARG A 378 8.47 -27.50 11.21
CA ARG A 378 8.22 -26.10 10.82
C ARG A 378 7.14 -26.02 9.75
N GLY A 379 6.13 -25.18 9.96
CA GLY A 379 4.98 -25.05 9.09
C GLY A 379 3.82 -26.02 9.38
N ALA A 380 4.08 -27.13 10.08
CA ALA A 380 3.12 -28.17 10.36
C ALA A 380 2.62 -28.12 11.82
N PHE A 381 1.32 -28.34 12.03
CA PHE A 381 0.77 -28.68 13.34
C PHE A 381 0.69 -30.20 13.49
N LEU A 382 1.34 -30.77 14.51
CA LEU A 382 1.19 -32.19 14.87
C LEU A 382 0.29 -32.36 16.11
N SER A 383 0.60 -31.65 17.19
CA SER A 383 -0.17 -31.68 18.44
C SER A 383 0.07 -30.42 19.27
N TRP A 384 -0.75 -30.19 20.29
CA TRP A 384 -0.43 -29.22 21.35
C TRP A 384 0.70 -29.75 22.25
N THR A 385 1.46 -28.83 22.87
CA THR A 385 2.49 -29.19 23.88
C THR A 385 1.86 -29.60 25.22
N HIS A 386 0.63 -29.15 25.49
CA HIS A 386 -0.16 -29.55 26.65
C HIS A 386 -1.47 -30.23 26.19
N PRO A 387 -1.89 -31.38 26.75
CA PRO A 387 -3.10 -32.10 26.32
C PRO A 387 -4.38 -31.27 26.47
N ASP A 388 -4.50 -30.50 27.55
CA ASP A 388 -5.69 -29.72 27.90
C ASP A 388 -5.72 -28.32 27.23
N THR A 389 -4.98 -28.14 26.13
CA THR A 389 -4.91 -26.85 25.42
C THR A 389 -6.26 -26.51 24.79
N GLY A 390 -6.78 -25.32 25.10
CA GLY A 390 -8.05 -24.82 24.57
C GLY A 390 -8.08 -23.29 24.44
N PRO A 391 -9.13 -22.73 23.83
CA PRO A 391 -9.19 -21.32 23.45
C PRO A 391 -9.32 -20.36 24.65
N THR A 392 -8.18 -19.88 25.15
CA THR A 392 -8.13 -18.90 26.26
C THR A 392 -8.13 -17.48 25.73
N THR A 393 -9.15 -16.66 26.02
CA THR A 393 -9.21 -15.25 25.61
C THR A 393 -8.15 -14.38 26.31
N VAL A 394 -7.45 -13.51 25.58
CA VAL A 394 -6.52 -12.55 26.20
C VAL A 394 -7.22 -11.25 26.66
N PRO A 395 -6.64 -10.46 27.59
CA PRO A 395 -7.16 -9.16 27.97
C PRO A 395 -7.30 -8.20 26.77
N GLY A 396 -8.34 -7.36 26.78
CA GLY A 396 -8.63 -6.39 25.70
C GLY A 396 -7.43 -5.53 25.24
N PRO A 397 -6.57 -5.00 26.12
CA PRO A 397 -5.34 -4.31 25.72
C PRO A 397 -4.40 -5.15 24.87
N VAL A 398 -4.24 -6.44 25.18
CA VAL A 398 -3.36 -7.38 24.47
C VAL A 398 -3.92 -7.65 23.07
N ALA A 399 -5.20 -8.00 22.95
CA ALA A 399 -5.85 -8.19 21.65
C ALA A 399 -5.83 -6.91 20.78
N ALA A 400 -5.87 -5.72 21.38
CA ALA A 400 -5.77 -4.44 20.69
C ALA A 400 -4.33 -4.04 20.30
N MET A 401 -3.31 -4.66 20.89
CA MET A 401 -1.92 -4.56 20.48
C MET A 401 -1.62 -5.58 19.36
N ASP A 402 -2.03 -6.84 19.56
CA ASP A 402 -1.73 -7.94 18.63
C ASP A 402 -2.40 -7.74 17.26
N ARG A 403 -3.65 -7.25 17.22
CA ARG A 403 -4.29 -6.85 15.96
C ARG A 403 -3.52 -5.77 15.19
N ARG A 404 -2.90 -4.82 15.89
CA ARG A 404 -2.06 -3.78 15.25
C ARG A 404 -0.72 -4.32 14.78
N THR A 405 -0.15 -5.30 15.48
CA THR A 405 1.05 -6.02 15.04
C THR A 405 0.77 -6.84 13.78
N GLU A 406 -0.41 -7.44 13.64
CA GLU A 406 -0.79 -8.10 12.38
C GLU A 406 -1.15 -7.10 11.27
N GLU A 407 -1.89 -6.03 11.57
CA GLU A 407 -2.15 -4.92 10.63
C GLU A 407 -0.83 -4.40 10.03
N ALA A 408 0.21 -4.25 10.86
CA ALA A 408 1.56 -3.85 10.46
C ALA A 408 2.22 -4.83 9.46
N MET A 409 2.15 -6.15 9.73
CA MET A 409 2.79 -7.16 8.86
C MET A 409 2.01 -7.46 7.58
N ARG A 410 0.68 -7.34 7.60
CA ARG A 410 -0.18 -7.56 6.43
C ARG A 410 -0.20 -6.35 5.50
N THR A 411 -0.32 -5.13 6.05
CA THR A 411 -0.59 -3.92 5.26
C THR A 411 0.58 -2.94 5.16
N GLY A 412 1.57 -3.02 6.06
CA GLY A 412 2.63 -2.01 6.20
C GLY A 412 2.19 -0.72 6.92
N ILE A 413 0.93 -0.62 7.37
CA ILE A 413 0.33 0.52 8.05
C ILE A 413 -0.36 0.04 9.35
N VAL A 414 -0.52 0.93 10.33
CA VAL A 414 -1.18 0.66 11.62
C VAL A 414 -2.13 1.79 12.01
N SER A 415 -3.34 1.43 12.43
CA SER A 415 -4.39 2.36 12.87
C SER A 415 -4.29 2.68 14.37
N LEU A 416 -3.88 3.92 14.66
CA LEU A 416 -3.75 4.47 16.01
C LEU A 416 -4.83 5.54 16.29
N PRO A 417 -5.03 5.95 17.56
CA PRO A 417 -6.02 6.97 17.89
C PRO A 417 -5.78 8.29 17.12
N GLY A 418 -6.74 8.63 16.25
CA GLY A 418 -6.73 9.82 15.39
C GLY A 418 -5.72 9.82 14.25
N ARG A 419 -5.03 8.71 13.94
CA ARG A 419 -3.98 8.69 12.88
C ARG A 419 -3.62 7.28 12.39
N GLN A 420 -3.05 7.21 11.20
CA GLN A 420 -2.30 6.03 10.74
C GLN A 420 -0.79 6.26 10.92
N VAL A 421 -0.04 5.18 11.14
CA VAL A 421 1.43 5.18 11.15
C VAL A 421 1.98 4.02 10.32
N HIS A 422 3.19 4.16 9.79
CA HIS A 422 3.88 3.11 9.06
C HIS A 422 4.34 1.97 10.00
N ALA A 423 4.36 0.71 9.53
CA ALA A 423 4.74 -0.47 10.31
C ALA A 423 6.13 -0.32 10.97
N GLY A 424 7.10 0.27 10.27
CA GLY A 424 8.42 0.56 10.83
C GLY A 424 8.45 1.52 12.02
N VAL A 425 7.40 2.36 12.18
CA VAL A 425 7.20 3.20 13.37
C VAL A 425 6.53 2.39 14.48
N TRP A 426 5.57 1.53 14.16
CA TRP A 426 4.91 0.65 15.14
C TRP A 426 5.89 -0.30 15.82
N PHE A 427 6.73 -1.02 15.07
CA PHE A 427 7.69 -1.96 15.66
C PHE A 427 8.78 -1.26 16.48
N ARG A 428 9.28 -0.09 16.05
CA ARG A 428 10.20 0.71 16.87
C ARG A 428 9.53 1.22 18.14
N LEU A 429 8.29 1.75 18.06
CA LEU A 429 7.49 2.15 19.21
C LEU A 429 7.31 1.00 20.22
N LEU A 430 6.88 -0.17 19.77
CA LEU A 430 6.65 -1.33 20.64
C LEU A 430 7.96 -1.82 21.27
N ARG A 431 9.07 -1.85 20.52
CA ARG A 431 10.37 -2.31 21.06
C ARG A 431 10.98 -1.32 22.05
N THR A 432 10.88 -0.02 21.78
CA THR A 432 11.29 1.06 22.70
C THR A 432 10.45 1.00 23.98
N LEU A 433 9.13 0.80 23.89
CA LEU A 433 8.26 0.67 25.05
C LEU A 433 8.65 -0.52 25.94
N ILE A 434 8.95 -1.68 25.34
CA ILE A 434 9.49 -2.85 26.04
C ILE A 434 10.84 -2.52 26.71
N GLU A 435 11.71 -1.74 26.06
CA GLU A 435 13.00 -1.36 26.61
C GLU A 435 12.88 -0.42 27.81
N GLU A 436 12.00 0.58 27.73
CA GLU A 436 11.67 1.48 28.83
C GLU A 436 11.14 0.68 30.04
N LEU A 437 10.18 -0.22 29.82
CA LEU A 437 9.63 -1.14 30.83
C LEU A 437 10.68 -2.07 31.45
N SER A 438 11.80 -2.32 30.75
CA SER A 438 12.94 -3.12 31.24
C SER A 438 13.88 -2.34 32.19
N THR A 439 13.72 -1.02 32.28
CA THR A 439 14.63 -0.12 33.00
C THR A 439 14.50 -0.27 34.52
N PRO A 440 15.61 -0.35 35.29
CA PRO A 440 15.55 -0.34 36.75
C PRO A 440 14.89 0.93 37.28
N ILE A 441 13.82 0.80 38.07
CA ILE A 441 13.11 1.96 38.65
C ILE A 441 14.01 2.84 39.53
N SER A 442 15.11 2.30 40.07
CA SER A 442 16.13 3.06 40.81
C SER A 442 16.92 4.06 39.96
N ALA A 443 16.91 3.92 38.62
CA ALA A 443 17.54 4.83 37.68
C ALA A 443 16.57 5.92 37.15
N LEU A 444 15.31 5.92 37.58
CA LEU A 444 14.25 6.78 37.05
C LEU A 444 13.80 7.85 38.06
N GLY A 445 13.39 9.01 37.55
CA GLY A 445 12.75 10.06 38.35
C GLY A 445 11.34 9.68 38.82
N CYS A 446 10.86 10.28 39.91
CA CYS A 446 9.67 9.86 40.64
C CYS A 446 8.40 9.66 39.80
N SER A 447 8.17 10.49 38.77
CA SER A 447 7.03 10.35 37.85
C SER A 447 7.10 9.08 37.01
N ALA A 448 8.26 8.81 36.39
CA ALA A 448 8.50 7.60 35.62
C ALA A 448 8.48 6.34 36.50
N GLN A 449 8.98 6.42 37.74
CA GLN A 449 8.84 5.32 38.70
C GLN A 449 7.37 5.01 39.04
N ARG A 450 6.49 6.02 39.13
CA ARG A 450 5.06 5.81 39.37
C ARG A 450 4.44 5.09 38.18
N ALA A 451 4.62 5.64 36.97
CA ALA A 451 4.11 5.06 35.72
C ALA A 451 4.53 3.58 35.55
N LEU A 452 5.80 3.24 35.74
CA LEU A 452 6.25 1.85 35.63
C LEU A 452 5.64 0.94 36.72
N ARG A 453 5.55 1.39 37.98
CA ARG A 453 4.90 0.59 39.05
C ARG A 453 3.44 0.33 38.71
N GLU A 454 2.73 1.34 38.24
CA GLU A 454 1.31 1.30 37.87
C GLU A 454 1.05 0.32 36.72
N ILE A 455 1.85 0.36 35.64
CA ILE A 455 1.79 -0.60 34.53
C ILE A 455 2.02 -2.03 35.01
N TRP A 456 3.11 -2.27 35.75
CA TRP A 456 3.43 -3.62 36.24
C TRP A 456 2.39 -4.13 37.24
N GLN A 457 1.83 -3.27 38.09
CA GLN A 457 0.72 -3.60 38.99
C GLN A 457 -0.55 -4.00 38.21
N HIS A 458 -0.89 -3.29 37.13
CA HIS A 458 -2.05 -3.64 36.28
C HIS A 458 -1.89 -4.99 35.54
N THR A 459 -0.66 -5.45 35.27
CA THR A 459 -0.44 -6.80 34.73
C THR A 459 -0.46 -7.92 35.77
N GLY A 460 -0.41 -7.59 37.07
CA GLY A 460 -0.18 -8.57 38.14
C GLY A 460 1.19 -9.25 38.10
N ARG A 461 2.13 -8.80 37.24
CA ARG A 461 3.48 -9.36 37.12
C ARG A 461 4.47 -8.57 38.01
N PRO A 462 5.54 -9.21 38.53
CA PRO A 462 6.62 -8.49 39.20
C PRO A 462 7.30 -7.48 38.26
N LEU A 463 7.81 -6.37 38.82
CA LEU A 463 8.54 -5.33 38.08
C LEU A 463 9.58 -5.91 37.12
N ARG A 464 9.66 -5.38 35.90
CA ARG A 464 10.54 -5.86 34.81
C ARG A 464 10.32 -7.35 34.48
N GLY A 465 9.12 -7.88 34.67
CA GLY A 465 8.81 -9.31 34.51
C GLY A 465 9.59 -10.22 35.47
N GLY A 466 10.08 -9.70 36.61
CA GLY A 466 10.96 -10.42 37.53
C GLY A 466 12.44 -10.42 37.12
N MET A 467 12.81 -9.81 35.99
CA MET A 467 14.19 -9.74 35.52
C MET A 467 15.08 -8.98 36.51
N THR A 468 16.02 -9.69 37.15
CA THR A 468 17.02 -9.08 38.05
C THR A 468 18.10 -8.33 37.25
N ARG A 469 19.00 -9.06 36.58
CA ARG A 469 20.02 -8.53 35.66
C ARG A 469 19.41 -8.27 34.29
N TRP A 470 19.67 -7.10 33.70
CA TRP A 470 19.15 -6.77 32.37
C TRP A 470 19.71 -7.70 31.28
N ARG A 471 18.87 -7.99 30.29
CA ARG A 471 19.19 -8.61 28.99
C ARG A 471 18.31 -7.93 27.93
N PRO A 472 18.71 -7.88 26.65
CA PRO A 472 17.79 -7.48 25.59
C PRO A 472 16.60 -8.44 25.54
N TYR A 473 15.42 -7.94 25.15
CA TYR A 473 14.18 -8.71 25.03
C TYR A 473 14.37 -10.03 24.27
N GLU A 474 15.17 -9.98 23.20
CA GLU A 474 15.54 -11.07 22.31
C GLU A 474 16.35 -12.18 22.99
N ALA A 475 16.95 -11.92 24.16
CA ALA A 475 17.73 -12.88 24.97
C ALA A 475 17.03 -13.29 26.28
N LEU A 476 15.72 -13.01 26.39
CA LEU A 476 14.87 -13.43 27.50
C LEU A 476 14.16 -14.77 27.20
N PRO A 477 13.95 -15.64 28.21
CA PRO A 477 13.06 -16.79 28.06
C PRO A 477 11.63 -16.37 27.75
N TRP A 478 10.88 -17.19 27.00
CA TRP A 478 9.53 -16.87 26.52
C TRP A 478 8.56 -16.35 27.61
N PRO A 479 8.48 -16.91 28.84
CA PRO A 479 7.59 -16.36 29.88
C PRO A 479 7.93 -14.92 30.34
N HIS A 480 9.19 -14.50 30.20
CA HIS A 480 9.58 -13.11 30.45
C HIS A 480 9.20 -12.22 29.26
N GLN A 481 9.41 -12.69 28.02
CA GLN A 481 8.97 -11.98 26.81
C GLN A 481 7.44 -11.77 26.81
N GLN A 482 6.66 -12.78 27.17
CA GLN A 482 5.22 -12.68 27.43
C GLN A 482 4.89 -11.57 28.44
N SER A 483 5.57 -11.57 29.59
CA SER A 483 5.37 -10.56 30.64
C SER A 483 5.67 -9.12 30.15
N PHE A 484 6.64 -8.96 29.24
CA PHE A 484 6.95 -7.67 28.62
C PHE A 484 5.92 -7.25 27.55
N LEU A 485 5.38 -8.17 26.76
CA LEU A 485 4.29 -7.89 25.82
C LEU A 485 2.98 -7.55 26.55
N GLU A 486 2.66 -8.26 27.64
CA GLU A 486 1.51 -7.95 28.51
C GLU A 486 1.66 -6.54 29.13
N ALA A 487 2.87 -6.17 29.58
CA ALA A 487 3.16 -4.83 30.09
C ALA A 487 3.14 -3.74 29.03
N ALA A 488 3.62 -4.01 27.81
CA ALA A 488 3.58 -3.06 26.69
C ALA A 488 2.13 -2.77 26.26
N ALA A 489 1.31 -3.81 26.08
CA ALA A 489 -0.13 -3.68 25.80
C ALA A 489 -0.86 -2.86 26.89
N THR A 490 -0.54 -3.15 28.16
CA THR A 490 -1.10 -2.43 29.32
C THR A 490 -0.68 -0.97 29.33
N ALA A 491 0.60 -0.67 29.06
CA ALA A 491 1.10 0.69 28.95
C ALA A 491 0.40 1.47 27.82
N MET A 492 0.22 0.87 26.63
CA MET A 492 -0.52 1.50 25.54
C MET A 492 -1.96 1.86 25.94
N HIS A 493 -2.63 0.98 26.69
CA HIS A 493 -3.98 1.23 27.18
C HIS A 493 -4.02 2.36 28.22
N LEU A 494 -3.12 2.35 29.21
CA LEU A 494 -3.05 3.38 30.26
C LEU A 494 -2.62 4.77 29.72
N ILE A 495 -1.81 4.80 28.67
CA ILE A 495 -1.48 6.03 27.93
C ILE A 495 -2.70 6.54 27.17
N ASN A 496 -3.42 5.66 26.46
CA ASN A 496 -4.59 6.04 25.68
C ASN A 496 -5.74 6.56 26.54
N THR A 497 -5.94 6.00 27.73
CA THR A 497 -6.93 6.46 28.72
C THR A 497 -6.46 7.62 29.59
N GLY A 498 -5.21 8.09 29.41
CA GLY A 498 -4.65 9.23 30.13
C GLY A 498 -4.27 8.99 31.59
N GLN A 499 -4.31 7.74 32.06
CA GLN A 499 -3.91 7.35 33.43
C GLN A 499 -2.39 7.48 33.59
N VAL A 500 -1.63 7.00 32.60
CA VAL A 500 -0.16 7.06 32.59
C VAL A 500 0.35 8.13 31.61
N PRO A 501 1.26 9.03 32.02
CA PRO A 501 1.85 10.01 31.12
C PRO A 501 2.81 9.37 30.12
N ALA A 502 2.71 9.76 28.86
CA ALA A 502 3.65 9.38 27.80
C ALA A 502 4.51 10.59 27.40
N ALA A 503 5.64 10.75 28.09
CA ALA A 503 6.54 11.90 27.97
C ALA A 503 7.52 11.81 26.78
N GLY A 504 7.55 10.68 26.07
CA GLY A 504 8.49 10.43 24.98
C GLY A 504 8.03 10.90 23.60
N THR A 505 8.96 10.90 22.65
CA THR A 505 8.75 11.39 21.26
C THR A 505 7.59 10.70 20.54
N LEU A 506 7.41 9.39 20.75
CA LEU A 506 6.32 8.61 20.17
C LEU A 506 5.10 8.51 21.10
N GLY A 507 5.21 8.97 22.34
CA GLY A 507 4.14 8.93 23.36
C GLY A 507 2.89 9.74 22.99
N ALA A 508 2.99 10.65 22.02
CA ALA A 508 1.84 11.38 21.46
C ALA A 508 1.03 10.56 20.43
N LEU A 509 1.56 9.45 19.91
CA LEU A 509 0.87 8.58 18.93
C LEU A 509 -0.15 7.65 19.57
N LEU A 510 0.06 7.29 20.84
CA LEU A 510 -0.81 6.40 21.63
C LEU A 510 -1.96 7.11 22.34
N ARG A 511 -1.94 8.45 22.41
CA ARG A 511 -2.98 9.24 23.05
C ARG A 511 -4.15 9.45 22.10
N SER A 512 -5.37 9.19 22.58
CA SER A 512 -6.60 9.68 21.94
C SER A 512 -6.54 11.19 21.75
N GLU A 513 -7.04 11.68 20.61
CA GLU A 513 -7.12 13.11 20.37
C GLU A 513 -8.13 13.74 21.36
N PRO A 514 -7.78 14.80 22.09
CA PRO A 514 -8.73 15.45 22.98
C PRO A 514 -9.88 16.02 22.15
N HIS A 515 -11.12 15.71 22.54
CA HIS A 515 -12.31 16.22 21.86
C HIS A 515 -12.24 17.74 21.76
N ARG A 516 -12.01 18.25 20.55
CA ARG A 516 -12.15 19.66 20.20
C ARG A 516 -13.61 19.89 19.84
N PRO A 517 -14.43 20.49 20.72
CA PRO A 517 -15.75 20.94 20.28
C PRO A 517 -15.52 21.95 19.15
N VAL A 518 -16.20 21.74 18.02
CA VAL A 518 -16.23 22.74 16.96
C VAL A 518 -16.88 23.98 17.57
N ILE A 519 -16.15 25.08 17.62
CA ILE A 519 -16.69 26.35 18.12
C ILE A 519 -17.79 26.76 17.15
N GLY A 520 -19.05 26.64 17.59
CA GLY A 520 -20.18 27.22 16.87
C GLY A 520 -19.91 28.71 16.68
N GLY A 521 -19.85 29.15 15.42
CA GLY A 521 -19.39 30.49 15.09
C GLY A 521 -20.20 31.56 15.81
N THR A 522 -19.51 32.59 16.33
CA THR A 522 -20.15 33.69 17.05
C THR A 522 -21.24 34.31 16.18
N PRO A 523 -22.51 34.38 16.64
CA PRO A 523 -23.57 35.04 15.90
C PRO A 523 -23.22 36.52 15.65
N PRO A 524 -23.62 37.10 14.50
CA PRO A 524 -23.48 38.53 14.27
C PRO A 524 -24.35 39.32 15.25
N ALA A 525 -23.87 40.49 15.68
CA ALA A 525 -24.64 41.38 16.56
C ALA A 525 -25.67 42.19 15.77
N GLU A 526 -26.84 42.42 16.37
CA GLU A 526 -27.94 43.20 15.77
C GLU A 526 -27.90 44.68 16.20
N GLY A 527 -28.47 45.55 15.35
CA GLY A 527 -28.59 47.00 15.56
C GLY A 527 -27.83 47.82 14.49
N THR A 528 -28.40 48.85 13.85
CA THR A 528 -29.69 49.53 14.11
C THR A 528 -30.24 50.22 12.85
N SER A 529 -31.57 50.22 12.68
CA SER A 529 -32.42 51.18 11.91
C SER A 529 -32.14 51.49 10.41
N ALA A 530 -33.21 51.40 9.60
CA ALA A 530 -33.28 51.90 8.21
C ALA A 530 -33.60 53.42 8.12
N PRO A 531 -33.72 53.98 6.90
CA PRO A 531 -35.09 54.13 6.35
C PRO A 531 -35.27 53.78 4.85
N GLU A 532 -36.53 53.78 4.41
CA GLU A 532 -37.05 53.49 3.06
C GLU A 532 -36.92 54.74 2.12
N THR A 533 -37.17 54.77 0.79
CA THR A 533 -38.00 54.02 -0.20
C THR A 533 -37.21 53.94 -1.57
N THR A 534 -37.66 53.65 -2.81
CA THR A 534 -38.97 53.62 -3.53
C THR A 534 -39.02 52.61 -4.71
N ALA A 535 -40.20 51.99 -4.90
CA ALA A 535 -40.97 51.69 -6.13
C ALA A 535 -40.35 51.33 -7.52
N ALA A 536 -41.03 50.34 -8.16
CA ALA A 536 -41.15 50.01 -9.59
C ALA A 536 -39.94 49.36 -10.33
N GLY A 537 -40.13 48.31 -11.16
CA GLY A 537 -41.34 47.53 -11.42
C GLY A 537 -41.20 46.46 -12.54
N ASN A 538 -42.27 45.66 -12.71
CA ASN A 538 -42.56 44.67 -13.78
C ASN A 538 -41.83 43.30 -13.78
N ALA A 539 -42.62 42.29 -14.17
CA ALA A 539 -42.34 40.88 -14.47
C ALA A 539 -43.23 40.49 -15.70
N PRO A 540 -43.25 39.27 -16.29
CA PRO A 540 -42.59 37.99 -15.97
C PRO A 540 -41.47 37.68 -17.01
N GLU A 541 -41.02 36.48 -17.41
CA GLU A 541 -41.52 35.08 -17.47
C GLU A 541 -40.30 34.19 -17.90
N GLN A 542 -40.00 32.94 -17.46
CA GLN A 542 -40.58 31.61 -17.76
C GLN A 542 -39.74 30.48 -17.10
N GLY A 543 -40.30 29.24 -16.99
CA GLY A 543 -39.63 27.90 -17.00
C GLY A 543 -38.39 27.63 -16.12
N ALA A 544 -38.36 26.82 -15.04
CA ALA A 544 -39.00 25.53 -14.67
C ALA A 544 -38.32 24.24 -15.21
N THR A 545 -38.12 23.26 -14.30
CA THR A 545 -37.77 21.81 -14.51
C THR A 545 -36.46 21.47 -15.26
N LEU A 546 -35.49 20.73 -14.70
CA LEU A 546 -35.40 19.33 -14.22
C LEU A 546 -34.89 18.32 -15.29
N MET A 547 -34.29 17.23 -14.79
CA MET A 547 -33.40 16.27 -15.48
C MET A 547 -34.06 15.38 -16.54
N GLU A 548 -33.26 14.90 -17.52
CA GLU A 548 -33.28 13.48 -17.95
C GLU A 548 -31.92 13.05 -18.59
N GLU A 549 -31.75 11.76 -18.94
CA GLU A 549 -30.44 11.05 -18.90
C GLU A 549 -29.75 10.63 -20.23
N PRO A 550 -28.43 10.31 -20.21
CA PRO A 550 -27.57 10.21 -21.41
C PRO A 550 -27.31 8.77 -21.93
N ALA A 551 -28.34 8.04 -22.37
CA ALA A 551 -28.22 6.65 -22.85
C ALA A 551 -27.54 6.44 -24.24
N GLY A 552 -26.93 7.47 -24.84
CA GLY A 552 -26.49 7.47 -26.25
C GLY A 552 -25.07 6.93 -26.52
N TYR A 553 -24.08 7.35 -25.73
CA TYR A 553 -22.66 7.31 -26.13
C TYR A 553 -22.06 5.90 -26.29
N TRP A 554 -22.47 4.93 -25.48
CA TRP A 554 -22.00 3.54 -25.61
C TRP A 554 -22.40 2.87 -26.93
N ARG A 555 -23.54 3.28 -27.50
CA ARG A 555 -23.98 2.80 -28.82
C ARG A 555 -23.04 3.35 -29.89
N GLN A 556 -22.81 4.66 -29.87
CA GLN A 556 -21.92 5.38 -30.79
C GLN A 556 -20.50 4.80 -30.83
N ALA A 557 -19.87 4.53 -29.67
CA ALA A 557 -18.52 3.96 -29.62
C ALA A 557 -18.42 2.56 -30.23
N ARG A 558 -19.39 1.69 -29.94
CA ARG A 558 -19.48 0.33 -30.53
C ARG A 558 -19.73 0.40 -32.03
N ASP A 559 -20.64 1.26 -32.46
CA ASP A 559 -21.03 1.38 -33.86
C ASP A 559 -19.86 1.95 -34.69
N SER A 560 -19.02 2.84 -34.13
CA SER A 560 -17.75 3.26 -34.75
C SER A 560 -16.72 2.13 -34.89
N MET A 561 -16.65 1.16 -33.97
CA MET A 561 -15.77 -0.01 -34.15
C MET A 561 -16.25 -0.89 -35.31
N TYR A 562 -17.57 -1.10 -35.45
CA TYR A 562 -18.11 -1.81 -36.61
C TYR A 562 -17.94 -1.03 -37.92
N GLN A 563 -18.03 0.31 -37.91
CA GLN A 563 -17.74 1.16 -39.07
C GLN A 563 -16.28 1.03 -39.55
N VAL A 564 -15.30 0.92 -38.64
CA VAL A 564 -13.89 0.70 -39.01
C VAL A 564 -13.67 -0.69 -39.62
N ILE A 565 -14.37 -1.73 -39.12
CA ILE A 565 -14.30 -3.08 -39.71
C ILE A 565 -14.98 -3.10 -41.09
N ALA A 566 -16.14 -2.46 -41.25
CA ALA A 566 -16.82 -2.35 -42.55
C ALA A 566 -15.98 -1.54 -43.57
N ALA A 567 -15.39 -0.42 -43.16
CA ALA A 567 -14.47 0.34 -44.01
C ALA A 567 -13.22 -0.49 -44.40
N ALA A 568 -12.75 -1.38 -43.53
CA ALA A 568 -11.69 -2.34 -43.87
C ALA A 568 -12.15 -3.48 -44.80
N GLN A 569 -13.45 -3.75 -44.93
CA GLN A 569 -13.97 -4.69 -45.92
C GLN A 569 -13.90 -4.07 -47.33
N ASP A 570 -14.26 -2.79 -47.48
CA ASP A 570 -14.33 -2.11 -48.78
C ASP A 570 -13.02 -1.41 -49.21
N ASP A 571 -12.17 -0.94 -48.29
CA ASP A 571 -10.93 -0.20 -48.60
C ASP A 571 -9.65 -1.00 -48.24
N PRO A 572 -8.81 -1.38 -49.24
CA PRO A 572 -7.52 -2.04 -49.02
C PRO A 572 -6.53 -1.27 -48.13
N ALA A 573 -6.53 0.06 -48.17
CA ALA A 573 -5.63 0.89 -47.39
C ALA A 573 -6.01 0.84 -45.89
N VAL A 574 -7.30 0.87 -45.58
CA VAL A 574 -7.83 0.72 -44.21
C VAL A 574 -7.58 -0.71 -43.71
N ALA A 575 -7.84 -1.72 -44.54
CA ALA A 575 -7.57 -3.13 -44.24
C ALA A 575 -6.09 -3.36 -43.86
N SER A 576 -5.17 -2.84 -44.69
CA SER A 576 -3.73 -2.96 -44.48
C SER A 576 -3.25 -2.20 -43.23
N GLN A 577 -3.81 -1.02 -42.94
CA GLN A 577 -3.49 -0.26 -41.71
C GLN A 577 -4.03 -0.96 -40.46
N LEU A 578 -5.24 -1.52 -40.50
CA LEU A 578 -5.84 -2.24 -39.39
C LEU A 578 -5.04 -3.52 -39.06
N LEU A 579 -4.61 -4.28 -40.07
CA LEU A 579 -3.71 -5.44 -39.87
C LEU A 579 -2.34 -5.01 -39.31
N ALA A 580 -1.77 -3.90 -39.79
CA ALA A 580 -0.51 -3.37 -39.27
C ALA A 580 -0.63 -2.92 -37.80
N PHE A 581 -1.74 -2.26 -37.43
CA PHE A 581 -2.04 -1.87 -36.05
C PHE A 581 -2.19 -3.08 -35.13
N LEU A 582 -3.03 -4.05 -35.50
CA LEU A 582 -3.30 -5.25 -34.71
C LEU A 582 -2.07 -6.18 -34.56
N THR A 583 -1.04 -6.04 -35.40
CA THR A 583 0.20 -6.84 -35.34
C THR A 583 1.46 -6.05 -34.93
N ALA A 584 1.33 -4.75 -34.65
CA ALA A 584 2.46 -3.84 -34.42
C ALA A 584 3.42 -4.30 -33.29
N TRP A 585 2.84 -4.88 -32.22
CA TRP A 585 3.53 -5.29 -31.00
C TRP A 585 3.98 -6.76 -30.97
N ASN A 586 3.56 -7.61 -31.91
CA ASN A 586 4.02 -9.00 -32.00
C ASN A 586 4.23 -9.38 -33.47
N ARG A 587 5.48 -9.29 -33.93
CA ARG A 587 5.84 -9.35 -35.36
C ARG A 587 6.20 -10.74 -35.86
N THR A 588 5.88 -11.79 -35.10
CA THR A 588 6.11 -13.19 -35.53
C THR A 588 5.22 -13.55 -36.72
N PRO A 589 5.71 -14.31 -37.72
CA PRO A 589 4.90 -14.71 -38.88
C PRO A 589 3.60 -15.41 -38.49
N GLU A 590 3.64 -16.24 -37.45
CA GLU A 590 2.52 -17.07 -36.97
C GLU A 590 1.46 -16.27 -36.19
N HIS A 591 1.85 -15.14 -35.58
CA HIS A 591 0.89 -14.20 -35.01
C HIS A 591 0.28 -13.33 -36.12
N ARG A 592 1.10 -12.78 -37.02
CA ARG A 592 0.61 -11.99 -38.16
C ARG A 592 -0.32 -12.78 -39.09
N LYS A 593 -0.04 -14.07 -39.30
CA LYS A 593 -0.89 -14.99 -40.08
C LYS A 593 -2.21 -15.30 -39.37
N ARG A 594 -2.22 -15.45 -38.04
CA ARG A 594 -3.48 -15.56 -37.26
C ARG A 594 -4.32 -14.31 -37.36
N VAL A 595 -3.76 -13.13 -37.06
CA VAL A 595 -4.52 -11.87 -37.11
C VAL A 595 -5.05 -11.59 -38.53
N ARG A 596 -4.30 -11.93 -39.60
CA ARG A 596 -4.83 -11.93 -40.98
C ARG A 596 -6.07 -12.83 -41.12
N GLN A 597 -5.98 -14.07 -40.63
CA GLN A 597 -7.08 -15.04 -40.70
C GLN A 597 -8.30 -14.60 -39.88
N ASP A 598 -8.09 -14.01 -38.71
CA ASP A 598 -9.15 -13.48 -37.84
C ASP A 598 -9.88 -12.31 -38.55
N MET A 599 -9.15 -11.42 -39.22
CA MET A 599 -9.74 -10.34 -40.05
C MET A 599 -10.52 -10.88 -41.25
N ILE A 600 -10.02 -11.91 -41.94
CA ILE A 600 -10.74 -12.59 -43.03
C ILE A 600 -12.02 -13.26 -42.50
N THR A 601 -11.97 -13.84 -41.30
CA THR A 601 -13.14 -14.43 -40.62
C THR A 601 -14.18 -13.37 -40.22
N LEU A 602 -13.74 -12.12 -39.98
CA LEU A 602 -14.57 -10.93 -39.82
C LEU A 602 -14.97 -10.27 -41.17
N GLY A 603 -14.80 -10.98 -42.29
CA GLY A 603 -15.30 -10.60 -43.61
C GLY A 603 -14.38 -9.70 -44.44
N VAL A 604 -13.20 -9.30 -43.94
CA VAL A 604 -12.25 -8.49 -44.72
C VAL A 604 -11.71 -9.30 -45.90
N PRO A 605 -11.85 -8.86 -47.17
CA PRO A 605 -11.40 -9.62 -48.33
C PRO A 605 -9.90 -9.94 -48.27
N GLU A 606 -9.52 -11.19 -48.50
CA GLU A 606 -8.11 -11.61 -48.39
C GLU A 606 -7.17 -10.83 -49.32
N HIS A 607 -7.67 -10.37 -50.48
CA HIS A 607 -6.91 -9.59 -51.45
C HIS A 607 -6.78 -8.10 -51.07
N HIS A 608 -7.55 -7.59 -50.09
CA HIS A 608 -7.36 -6.27 -49.49
C HIS A 608 -6.23 -6.28 -48.43
N LEU A 609 -5.83 -7.46 -47.95
CA LEU A 609 -4.74 -7.60 -46.98
C LEU A 609 -3.42 -7.92 -47.71
N PRO A 610 -2.32 -7.15 -47.47
CA PRO A 610 -1.07 -7.31 -48.20
C PRO A 610 -0.56 -8.75 -48.07
N PRO A 611 -0.06 -9.38 -49.16
CA PRO A 611 0.32 -10.79 -49.15
C PRO A 611 1.37 -11.09 -48.08
N GLY A 612 1.29 -12.29 -47.51
CA GLY A 612 2.28 -12.75 -46.52
C GLY A 612 3.64 -13.03 -47.16
N PRO A 613 4.74 -12.95 -46.39
CA PRO A 613 5.94 -13.74 -46.67
C PRO A 613 5.67 -15.24 -46.46
#